data_AF-A0A2H1FCG6-F1
#
_entry.id   AF-A0A2H1FCG6-F1
#
_cell.length_a   1.000
_cell.length_b   1.000
_cell.length_c   1.000
_cell.angle_alpha   90.00
_cell.angle_beta   90.00
_cell.angle_gamma   90.00
#
_symmetry.space_group_name_H-M   'P 1'
#
loop_
_entity.id
_entity.type
_entity.pdbx_description
1 polymer ?
#
loop_
_entity_poly.entity_id
_entity_poly.type
_entity_poly.pdbx_seq_one_letter_code
_entity_poly.pdbx_strand_id
1 'polypeptide(L)' 'MYMVNETKIKIYKVGSRHSINLPSDFVTDSAFPFEPSEELIARIEGKAVIIEKRKHVKA' A
#
# COMPACT_ATOMS: atom_id res chain seq x y z
N MET A 1 12.77 9.96 15.86
CA MET A 1 12.27 8.91 14.95
C MET A 1 12.18 9.54 13.58
N TYR A 2 12.89 9.03 12.57
CA TYR A 2 12.87 9.61 11.22
C TYR A 2 11.65 9.05 10.49
N MET A 3 10.72 9.92 10.09
CA MET A 3 9.58 9.54 9.25
C MET A 3 10.05 9.40 7.81
N VAL A 4 9.82 8.24 7.19
CA VAL A 4 10.05 8.06 5.75
C VAL A 4 8.79 8.47 5.00
N ASN A 5 8.76 9.71 4.50
CA ASN A 5 7.57 10.24 3.82
C ASN A 5 7.41 9.72 2.38
N GLU A 6 8.51 9.30 1.75
CA GLU A 6 8.52 8.81 0.38
C GLU A 6 9.55 7.71 0.19
N THR A 7 9.27 6.76 -0.70
CA THR A 7 10.23 5.72 -1.10
C THR A 7 10.02 5.33 -2.56
N LYS A 8 11.11 4.91 -3.22
CA LYS A 8 11.06 4.45 -4.61
C LYS A 8 10.63 2.99 -4.64
N ILE A 9 9.55 2.73 -5.37
CA ILE A 9 8.98 1.38 -5.54
C ILE A 9 8.89 1.00 -7.01
N LYS A 10 8.66 -0.28 -7.29
CA LYS A 10 8.44 -0.81 -8.64
C LYS A 10 7.32 -1.83 -8.62
N ILE A 11 6.60 -1.90 -9.74
CA ILE A 11 5.65 -2.98 -10.01
C ILE A 11 6.42 -4.11 -10.69
N TYR A 12 6.30 -5.31 -10.14
CA TYR A 12 6.86 -6.52 -10.69
C TYR A 12 5.75 -7.36 -11.32
N LYS A 13 6.10 -8.13 -12.36
CA LYS A 13 5.20 -9.09 -13.00
C LYS A 13 5.85 -10.47 -12.95
N VAL A 14 5.13 -11.44 -12.38
CA VAL A 14 5.52 -12.85 -12.36
C VAL A 14 4.34 -13.67 -12.88
N GLY A 15 4.47 -14.17 -14.12
CA GLY A 15 3.37 -14.83 -14.82
C GLY A 15 2.17 -13.89 -15.02
N SER A 16 1.01 -14.28 -14.49
CA SER A 16 -0.22 -13.48 -14.51
C SER A 16 -0.34 -12.52 -13.32
N ARG A 17 0.55 -12.59 -12.33
CA ARG A 17 0.47 -11.79 -11.10
C ARG A 17 1.33 -10.54 -11.21
N HIS A 18 0.81 -9.43 -10.71
CA HIS A 18 1.55 -8.20 -10.49
C HIS A 18 1.68 -7.95 -8.99
N SER A 19 2.86 -7.52 -8.54
CA SER A 19 3.09 -7.16 -7.15
C SER A 19 3.77 -5.80 -7.04
N ILE A 20 3.45 -5.07 -5.99
CA ILE A 20 4.20 -3.90 -5.55
C ILE A 20 4.97 -4.34 -4.31
N ASN A 21 6.29 -4.20 -4.33
CA ASN A 21 7.10 -4.45 -3.15
C ASN A 21 7.35 -3.11 -2.45
N LEU A 22 7.00 -3.04 -1.17
CA LEU A 22 7.33 -1.91 -0.30
C LEU A 22 8.60 -2.26 0.50
N PRO A 23 9.60 -1.36 0.57
CA PRO A 23 10.78 -1.55 1.40
C PRO A 23 10.44 -1.77 2.88
N SER A 24 11.18 -2.64 3.56
CA SER A 24 10.88 -3.03 4.94
C SER A 24 10.95 -1.85 5.91
N ASP A 25 11.93 -0.96 5.74
CA ASP A 25 12.08 0.26 6.55
C ASP A 25 10.86 1.19 6.42
N PHE A 26 10.28 1.30 5.23
CA PHE A 26 9.04 2.05 4.99
C PHE A 26 7.82 1.40 5.64
N VAL A 27 7.71 0.06 5.60
CA VAL A 27 6.57 -0.67 6.19
C VAL A 27 6.63 -0.69 7.73
N THR A 28 7.82 -0.72 8.32
CA THR A 28 8.00 -0.72 9.78
C THR A 28 7.92 0.68 10.41
N ASP A 29 7.80 1.73 9.60
CA ASP A 29 7.57 3.08 10.10
C ASP A 29 6.21 3.16 10.78
N SER A 30 6.14 3.78 11.96
CA SER A 30 4.90 3.96 12.71
C SER A 30 3.80 4.72 11.96
N ALA A 31 4.18 5.50 10.94
CA ALA A 31 3.24 6.23 10.10
C ALA A 31 2.67 5.36 8.97
N PHE A 32 3.20 4.15 8.75
CA PHE A 32 2.67 3.24 7.74
C PHE A 32 1.23 2.83 8.12
N PRO A 33 0.24 3.05 7.23
CA PRO A 33 -1.16 3.04 7.66
C PRO A 33 -1.80 1.64 7.67
N PHE A 34 -1.07 0.59 7.33
CA PHE A 34 -1.60 -0.76 7.13
C PHE A 34 -0.87 -1.81 7.94
N GLU A 35 -1.60 -2.86 8.32
CA GLU A 35 -1.03 -4.04 8.95
C GLU A 35 -0.80 -5.18 7.94
N PRO A 36 0.20 -6.06 8.15
CA PRO A 36 0.36 -7.27 7.35
C PRO A 36 -0.93 -8.12 7.35
N SER A 37 -1.34 -8.57 6.15
CA SER A 37 -2.57 -9.36 5.93
C SER A 37 -3.90 -8.62 6.14
N GLU A 38 -3.89 -7.30 6.34
CA GLU A 38 -5.12 -6.49 6.34
C GLU A 38 -5.80 -6.50 4.95
N GLU A 39 -7.12 -6.66 4.91
CA GLU A 39 -7.87 -6.50 3.66
C GLU A 39 -7.99 -5.03 3.27
N LEU A 40 -7.44 -4.67 2.11
CA LEU A 40 -7.43 -3.31 1.57
C LEU A 40 -8.24 -3.22 0.27
N ILE A 41 -8.68 -2.02 -0.07
CA ILE A 41 -9.30 -1.71 -1.36
C ILE A 41 -8.31 -0.86 -2.16
N ALA A 42 -8.04 -1.27 -3.39
CA ALA A 42 -7.33 -0.46 -4.37
C ALA A 42 -8.33 0.06 -5.43
N ARG A 43 -8.24 1.34 -5.75
CA ARG A 43 -9.04 1.96 -6.81
C ARG A 43 -8.21 2.93 -7.64
N ILE A 44 -8.63 3.17 -8.88
CA ILE A 44 -7.98 4.13 -9.77
C ILE A 44 -8.75 5.45 -9.67
N GLU A 45 -8.06 6.52 -9.29
CA GLU A 45 -8.59 7.88 -9.28
C GLU A 45 -7.71 8.77 -10.17
N GLY A 46 -8.25 9.17 -11.32
CA GLY A 46 -7.52 10.00 -12.29
C GLY A 46 -6.23 9.34 -12.77
N LYS A 47 -5.08 9.87 -12.32
CA LYS A 47 -3.74 9.39 -12.67
C LYS A 47 -3.05 8.60 -11.54
N ALA A 48 -3.78 8.25 -10.49
CA ALA A 48 -3.23 7.58 -9.31
C ALA A 48 -4.00 6.29 -8.97
N VAL A 49 -3.29 5.36 -8.32
CA VAL A 49 -3.90 4.25 -7.58
C VAL A 49 -3.99 4.66 -6.12
N ILE A 50 -5.18 4.60 -5.55
CA ILE A 50 -5.43 4.85 -4.13
C ILE A 50 -5.66 3.51 -3.44
N ILE A 51 -4.90 3.25 -2.39
CA ILE A 51 -5.06 2.08 -1.52
C ILE A 51 -5.59 2.60 -0.18
N GLU A 52 -6.69 2.03 0.29
CA GLU A 52 -7.28 2.39 1.58
C GLU A 52 -7.78 1.16 2.34
N LYS A 53 -7.94 1.31 3.66
CA LYS A 53 -8.66 0.34 4.46
C LYS A 53 -10.09 0.24 3.97
N ARG A 54 -10.63 -0.99 3.91
CA ARG A 54 -12.04 -1.19 3.60
C ARG A 54 -12.90 -0.44 4.61
N LYS A 55 -13.61 0.60 4.17
CA LYS A 55 -14.59 1.28 5.03
C LYS A 55 -15.69 0.27 5.34
N HIS A 56 -15.85 -0.09 6.61
CA HIS A 56 -17.10 -0.70 7.06
C HIS A 56 -18.19 0.35 6.84
N VAL A 57 -18.96 0.18 5.76
CA VAL A 57 -20.25 0.84 5.65
C VAL A 57 -21.08 0.24 6.79
N LYS A 58 -21.27 1.00 7.87
CA LYS A 58 -22.32 0.67 8.84
C LYS A 58 -23.62 0.76 8.06
N ALA A 59 -24.28 -0.38 7.90
CA ALA A 59 -25.65 -0.46 7.42
C ALA A 59 -26.59 0.26 8.40
#